data_AF-A0A7W0RX31-F1
#
_entry.id   AF-A0A7W0RX31-F1
#
_cell.length_a   1.000
_cell.length_b   1.000
_cell.length_c   1.000
_cell.angle_alpha   90.00
_cell.angle_beta   90.00
_cell.angle_gamma   90.00
#
_symmetry.space_group_name_H-M   'P 1'
#
loop_
_entity.id
_entity.type
_entity.pdbx_description
1 polymer ?
#
loop_
_entity_poly.entity_id
_entity_poly.type
_entity_poly.pdbx_seq_one_letter_code
_entity_poly.pdbx_strand_id
1 'polypeptide(L)'
;MQHRYERIAIETARHRITGTATLARDGYRSRLSDLLNATERDFISLTDATVEPLDDDAALTRHDFIAVHRAHVVFAVTLGPAELSAPSGVVA
;
A
#
# COMPACT_ATOMS: atom_id res chain seq x y z
N MET A 1 -17.80 -3.37 12.65
CA MET A 1 -17.52 -3.20 11.20
C MET A 1 -16.14 -3.78 10.95
N GLN A 2 -15.98 -4.75 10.04
CA GLN A 2 -14.72 -5.48 9.86
C GLN A 2 -14.03 -4.98 8.59
N HIS A 3 -12.92 -4.24 8.72
CA HIS A 3 -12.10 -3.80 7.59
C HIS A 3 -11.28 -4.99 7.04
N ARG A 4 -11.10 -5.06 5.73
CA ARG A 4 -10.19 -6.05 5.11
C ARG A 4 -8.84 -5.37 4.87
N TYR A 5 -7.79 -5.94 5.45
CA TYR A 5 -6.42 -5.48 5.26
C TYR A 5 -5.73 -6.35 4.23
N GLU A 6 -5.14 -5.72 3.23
CA GLU A 6 -4.50 -6.43 2.12
C GLU A 6 -3.10 -5.88 1.89
N ARG A 7 -2.11 -6.78 1.83
CA ARG A 7 -0.75 -6.42 1.47
C ARG A 7 -0.73 -6.20 -0.04
N ILE A 8 -0.33 -5.01 -0.48
CA ILE A 8 -0.24 -4.68 -1.90
C ILE A 8 1.15 -4.11 -2.22
N ALA A 9 1.56 -4.27 -3.48
CA ALA A 9 2.70 -3.55 -4.03
C ALA A 9 2.20 -2.58 -5.10
N ILE A 10 2.67 -1.34 -5.04
CA ILE A 10 2.47 -0.29 -6.03
C ILE A 10 3.81 -0.02 -6.68
N GLU A 11 3.87 -0.11 -8.00
CA GLU A 11 5.03 0.33 -8.76
C GLU A 11 4.79 1.73 -9.34
N THR A 12 5.78 2.58 -9.15
CA THR A 12 5.89 3.90 -9.76
C THR A 12 7.05 3.90 -10.74
N ALA A 13 7.26 5.02 -11.45
CA ALA A 13 8.40 5.14 -12.36
C ALA A 13 9.78 4.99 -11.69
N ARG A 14 9.88 5.13 -10.36
CA ARG A 14 11.18 5.14 -9.65
C ARG A 14 11.23 4.26 -8.40
N HIS A 15 10.08 3.79 -7.92
CA HIS A 15 9.99 3.07 -6.66
C HIS A 15 8.97 1.94 -6.73
N ARG A 16 9.29 0.83 -6.08
CA ARG A 16 8.34 -0.18 -5.63
C ARG A 16 7.96 0.12 -4.18
N ILE A 17 6.67 0.30 -3.93
CA ILE A 17 6.12 0.60 -2.62
C ILE A 17 5.28 -0.58 -2.17
N THR A 18 5.67 -1.26 -1.09
CA THR A 18 4.93 -2.40 -0.55
C THR A 18 4.34 -2.01 0.79
N GLY A 19 3.03 -2.18 0.97
CA GLY A 19 2.37 -1.82 2.23
C GLY A 19 1.00 -2.45 2.38
N THR A 20 0.31 -2.09 3.46
CA THR A 20 -1.03 -2.59 3.76
C THR A 20 -2.07 -1.55 3.37
N ALA A 21 -2.97 -1.93 2.46
CA ALA A 21 -4.15 -1.16 2.10
C ALA A 21 -5.36 -1.59 2.95
N THR A 22 -6.17 -0.61 3.35
CA THR A 22 -7.47 -0.88 3.98
C THR A 22 -8.56 -0.86 2.93
N LEU A 23 -9.17 -2.02 2.67
CA LEU A 23 -10.26 -2.18 1.70
C LEU A 23 -11.62 -2.22 2.42
N ALA A 24 -12.66 -1.78 1.71
CA ALA A 24 -14.03 -1.91 2.19
C ALA A 24 -14.49 -3.38 2.14
N ARG A 25 -15.30 -3.79 3.13
CA ARG A 25 -15.67 -5.20 3.36
C ARG A 25 -16.56 -5.79 2.26
N ASP A 26 -17.54 -5.02 1.78
CA ASP A 26 -18.65 -5.52 0.97
C ASP A 26 -18.94 -4.57 -0.22
N GLY A 27 -19.23 -5.16 -1.39
CA GLY A 27 -19.68 -4.45 -2.61
C GLY A 27 -18.59 -4.17 -3.67
N TYR A 28 -18.91 -3.25 -4.60
CA TYR A 28 -18.09 -2.72 -5.71
C TYR A 28 -16.78 -2.01 -5.25
N ARG A 29 -16.36 -2.19 -3.99
CA ARG A 29 -15.17 -1.56 -3.37
C ARG A 29 -14.26 -2.56 -2.63
N SER A 30 -14.41 -3.84 -2.94
CA SER A 30 -13.72 -4.96 -2.28
C SER A 30 -12.40 -5.35 -2.96
N ARG A 31 -12.09 -4.76 -4.11
CA ARG A 31 -10.92 -5.09 -4.92
C ARG A 31 -9.92 -3.94 -4.92
N LEU A 32 -8.65 -4.28 -5.13
CA LEU A 32 -7.61 -3.28 -5.42
C LEU A 32 -8.00 -2.38 -6.59
N SER A 33 -8.68 -2.92 -7.61
CA SER A 33 -9.21 -2.13 -8.73
C SER A 33 -10.11 -0.98 -8.27
N ASP A 34 -10.92 -1.19 -7.24
CA ASP A 34 -11.90 -0.21 -6.82
C ASP A 34 -11.23 0.93 -6.04
N LEU A 35 -10.17 0.61 -5.29
CA LEU A 35 -9.29 1.59 -4.66
C LEU A 35 -8.58 2.46 -5.71
N LEU A 36 -8.08 1.84 -6.79
CA LEU A 36 -7.39 2.55 -7.88
C LEU A 36 -8.33 3.42 -8.71
N ASN A 37 -9.58 3.00 -8.89
CA ASN A 37 -10.58 3.69 -9.69
C ASN A 37 -11.47 4.67 -8.90
N ALA A 38 -11.20 4.87 -7.60
CA ALA A 38 -11.96 5.82 -6.78
C ALA A 38 -11.65 7.27 -7.18
N THR A 39 -12.46 7.83 -8.09
CA THR A 39 -12.27 9.18 -8.66
C THR A 39 -12.37 10.32 -7.64
N GLU A 40 -12.99 10.06 -6.49
CA GLU A 40 -13.10 10.99 -5.37
C GLU A 40 -11.80 11.11 -4.54
N ARG A 41 -10.79 10.25 -4.77
CA ARG A 41 -9.53 10.20 -4.02
C ARG A 41 -8.35 10.14 -4.96
N ASP A 42 -7.50 11.17 -4.91
CA ASP A 42 -6.28 11.20 -5.70
C ASP A 42 -5.11 10.46 -5.05
N PHE A 43 -5.22 10.13 -3.75
CA PHE A 43 -4.18 9.46 -2.99
C PHE A 43 -4.61 8.09 -2.47
N ILE A 44 -3.72 7.12 -2.64
CA ILE A 44 -3.82 5.77 -2.09
C ILE A 44 -2.99 5.74 -0.81
N SER A 45 -3.66 5.48 0.32
CA SER A 45 -3.00 5.37 1.62
C SER A 45 -2.57 3.93 1.91
N LEU A 46 -1.30 3.76 2.29
CA LEU A 46 -0.75 2.50 2.79
C LEU A 46 -0.18 2.70 4.19
N THR A 47 -0.30 1.68 5.02
CA THR A 47 0.36 1.60 6.33
C THR A 47 1.41 0.49 6.33
N ASP A 48 2.37 0.55 7.25
CA ASP A 48 3.49 -0.41 7.33
C ASP A 48 4.17 -0.61 5.96
N ALA A 49 4.55 0.52 5.36
CA ALA A 49 5.02 0.58 3.99
C ALA A 49 6.56 0.55 3.92
N THR A 50 7.09 -0.19 2.95
CA THR A 50 8.48 -0.11 2.51
C THR A 50 8.55 0.55 1.14
N VAL A 51 9.55 1.40 0.92
CA VAL A 51 9.81 2.06 -0.35
C VAL A 51 11.19 1.62 -0.82
N GLU A 52 11.20 0.94 -1.96
CA GLU A 52 12.37 0.40 -2.63
C GLU A 52 12.62 1.18 -3.92
N PRO A 53 13.75 1.90 -4.04
CA PRO A 53 14.17 2.52 -5.31
C PRO A 53 14.39 1.46 -6.40
N LEU A 54 14.02 1.75 -7.65
CA LEU A 54 14.16 0.82 -8.77
C LEU A 54 15.51 0.92 -9.50
N ASP A 55 16.06 2.13 -9.64
CA ASP A 55 17.22 2.42 -10.50
C ASP A 55 18.46 2.91 -9.74
N ASP A 56 18.44 2.89 -8.40
CA ASP A 56 19.53 3.40 -7.56
C ASP A 56 19.86 2.39 -6.44
N ASP A 57 21.14 2.30 -6.02
CA ASP A 57 21.59 1.62 -4.77
C ASP A 57 21.10 2.35 -3.49
N ALA A 58 20.08 3.20 -3.64
CA ALA A 58 19.49 3.92 -2.53
C ALA A 58 18.79 2.94 -1.57
N ALA A 59 18.96 3.19 -0.28
CA ALA A 59 18.47 2.29 0.75
C ALA A 59 16.94 2.23 0.78
N LEU A 60 16.41 1.04 1.02
CA LEU A 60 15.01 0.83 1.36
C LEU A 60 14.65 1.67 2.59
N THR A 61 13.56 2.42 2.51
CA THR A 61 13.01 3.17 3.65
C THR A 61 11.70 2.57 4.13
N ARG A 62 11.44 2.67 5.44
CA ARG A 62 10.20 2.20 6.07
C ARG A 62 9.40 3.39 6.58
N HIS A 63 8.09 3.34 6.36
CA HIS A 63 7.15 4.38 6.77
C HIS A 63 5.91 3.74 7.38
N ASP A 64 5.49 4.22 8.56
CA ASP A 64 4.24 3.75 9.20
C ASP A 64 3.01 4.11 8.36
N PHE A 65 3.10 5.21 7.60
CA PHE A 65 2.08 5.69 6.68
C PHE A 65 2.72 6.33 5.44
N ILE A 66 2.17 6.03 4.27
CA ILE A 66 2.49 6.74 3.02
C ILE A 66 1.22 6.97 2.20
N ALA A 67 1.15 8.11 1.52
CA ALA A 67 0.09 8.44 0.57
C ALA A 67 0.70 8.55 -0.82
N VAL A 68 0.24 7.71 -1.76
CA VAL A 68 0.75 7.66 -3.13
C VAL A 68 -0.29 8.25 -4.06
N HIS A 69 0.08 9.26 -4.85
CA HIS A 69 -0.84 9.83 -5.83
C HIS A 69 -1.10 8.82 -6.95
N ARG A 70 -2.38 8.56 -7.26
CA ARG A 70 -2.80 7.51 -8.21
C ARG A 70 -2.23 7.71 -9.62
N ALA A 71 -1.99 8.96 -10.03
CA ALA A 71 -1.41 9.26 -11.34
C ALA A 71 0.07 8.81 -11.48
N HIS A 72 0.73 8.45 -10.38
CA HIS A 72 2.09 7.89 -10.40
C HIS A 72 2.10 6.36 -10.37
N VAL A 73 0.94 5.71 -10.24
CA VAL A 73 0.83 4.26 -10.26
C VAL A 73 0.98 3.78 -11.69
N VAL A 74 2.05 3.03 -11.95
CA VAL A 74 2.25 2.32 -13.22
C VAL A 74 1.45 1.02 -13.19
N PHE A 75 1.60 0.25 -12.11
CA PHE A 75 0.74 -0.89 -11.80
C PHE A 75 0.67 -1.14 -10.29
N ALA A 76 -0.31 -1.93 -9.87
CA ALA A 76 -0.39 -2.43 -8.51
C ALA A 76 -0.84 -3.89 -8.49
N VAL A 77 -0.33 -4.66 -7.53
CA VAL A 77 -0.63 -6.08 -7.37
C VAL A 77 -0.98 -6.40 -5.92
N THR A 78 -1.83 -7.40 -5.72
CA THR A 78 -2.15 -7.97 -4.41
C THR A 78 -1.11 -9.03 -4.06
N LEU A 79 -0.51 -8.94 -2.88
CA LEU A 79 0.45 -9.92 -2.37
C LEU A 79 -0.21 -10.95 -1.43
N GLY A 80 -1.43 -10.68 -1.00
CA GLY A 80 -2.20 -11.55 -0.11
C GLY A 80 -2.80 -10.78 1.07
N PRO A 81 -3.51 -11.48 1.97
CA PRO A 81 -3.99 -10.86 3.19
C PRO A 81 -2.81 -10.27 3.96
N ALA A 82 -2.99 -9.07 4.52
CA ALA A 82 -1.96 -8.54 5.41
C ALA A 82 -1.92 -9.43 6.65
N GLU A 83 -0.81 -10.13 6.87
CA GLU A 83 -0.55 -10.68 8.19
C GLU A 83 -0.46 -9.47 9.13
N LEU A 84 -1.24 -9.51 10.21
CA LEU A 84 -1.12 -8.57 11.30
C LEU A 84 0.26 -8.78 11.91
N SER A 85 1.28 -8.08 11.39
CA SER A 85 2.57 -7.98 12.06
C SER A 85 2.30 -7.35 13.42
N ALA A 86 2.62 -8.08 14.49
CA ALA A 86 2.52 -7.55 15.84
C ALA A 86 3.27 -6.20 15.87
N PRO A 87 2.74 -5.18 16.57
CA PRO A 87 3.43 -3.90 16.67
C PRO A 87 4.83 -4.17 17.19
N SER A 88 5.84 -3.91 16.35
CA SER A 88 7.24 -3.97 16.75
C SER A 88 7.51 -2.79 17.66
N GLY A 89 7.18 -2.99 18.93
CA GLY A 89 7.44 -2.04 20.00
C GLY A 89 7.93 -2.79 21.21
N VAL A 90 9.25 -2.99 21.30
CA VAL A 90 10.05 -2.71 22.51
C VAL A 90 11.45 -2.34 22.02
N VAL A 91 11.75 -1.05 22.02
CA VAL A 91 13.12 -0.58 22.19
C VAL A 91 13.38 -0.71 23.69
N ALA A 92 14.29 -1.61 24.07
CA ALA A 92 14.84 -1.71 25.42
C ALA A 92 16.15 -0.92 25.48
#